data_AF-A0A813DMY8-F1
#
_entry.id   AF-A0A813DMY8-F1
#
_cell.length_a   1.000
_cell.length_b   1.000
_cell.length_c   1.000
_cell.angle_alpha   90.00
_cell.angle_beta   90.00
_cell.angle_gamma   90.00
#
_symmetry.space_group_name_H-M   'P 1'
#
loop_
_entity.id
_entity.type
_entity.pdbx_description
1 polymer ?
#
loop_
_entity_poly.entity_id
_entity_poly.type
_entity_poly.pdbx_seq_one_letter_code
_entity_poly.pdbx_strand_id
1 'polypeptide(L)'
;MELRVESADGHSLPNGAYVGVRVGDVLKQGRYEPQRCYHFPQVDRRRNAKIDIYQHVGSCVLAVDPDAKAVHEVTVTSTDPSFQPTKIKVSVQSKSDEQGRQQREERTKALKNQAKDYLSTHNIEERLSEAVKALLKAQPSDPTEFLCRTLREGAPPVEEKSKAPAKTPEVSVAQAPQAKDKSAPVDSGKAEVQPEPDAQAVREKAQEALSK
;
A
#
# COMPACT_ATOMS: atom_id res chain seq x y z
N MET A 1 1.63 8.32 9.00
CA MET A 1 0.55 7.74 9.83
C MET A 1 1.19 6.87 10.88
N GLU A 2 0.69 6.89 12.11
CA GLU A 2 1.24 6.08 13.20
C GLU A 2 0.20 5.08 13.67
N LEU A 3 0.64 3.84 13.87
CA LEU A 3 -0.21 2.76 14.37
C LEU A 3 0.43 2.15 15.61
N ARG A 4 -0.39 1.93 16.63
CA ARG A 4 -0.02 1.16 17.82
C ARG A 4 -0.93 -0.05 17.91
N VAL A 5 -0.38 -1.19 18.29
CA VAL A 5 -1.13 -2.45 18.44
C VAL A 5 -1.09 -2.85 19.90
N GLU A 6 -2.25 -2.85 20.54
CA GLU A 6 -2.43 -3.25 21.94
C GLU A 6 -3.48 -4.36 22.03
N SER A 7 -3.35 -5.25 23.01
CA SER A 7 -4.39 -6.24 23.29
C SER A 7 -5.55 -5.55 24.00
N ALA A 8 -6.77 -5.94 23.67
CA ALA A 8 -7.96 -5.41 24.33
C ALA A 8 -8.03 -5.91 25.79
N ASP A 9 -8.74 -5.16 26.64
CA ASP A 9 -8.92 -5.52 28.05
C ASP A 9 -9.47 -6.94 28.21
N GLY A 10 -8.87 -7.71 29.11
CA GLY A 10 -9.24 -9.12 29.35
C GLY A 10 -8.68 -10.12 28.34
N HIS A 11 -7.91 -9.66 27.34
CA HIS A 11 -7.20 -10.52 26.41
C HIS A 11 -5.69 -10.42 26.61
N SER A 12 -4.99 -11.55 26.46
CA SER A 12 -3.53 -11.60 26.46
C SER A 12 -3.06 -12.26 25.18
N LEU A 13 -2.10 -11.65 24.50
CA LEU A 13 -1.44 -12.31 23.37
C LEU A 13 -0.49 -13.41 23.87
N PRO A 14 -0.29 -14.49 23.10
CA PRO A 14 0.67 -15.53 23.43
C PRO A 14 2.06 -14.96 23.67
N ASN A 15 2.78 -15.50 24.65
CA ASN A 15 4.14 -15.09 24.94
C ASN A 15 5.04 -15.28 23.72
N GLY A 16 5.78 -14.24 23.34
CA GLY A 16 6.65 -14.27 22.17
C GLY A 16 5.93 -14.19 20.83
N ALA A 17 4.66 -13.76 20.80
CA ALA A 17 3.96 -13.47 19.55
C ALA A 17 4.67 -12.39 18.73
N TYR A 18 4.53 -12.49 17.41
CA TYR A 18 4.96 -11.51 16.44
C TYR A 18 3.73 -10.86 15.82
N VAL A 19 3.83 -9.58 15.48
CA VAL A 19 2.75 -8.83 14.83
C VAL A 19 3.24 -8.30 13.49
N GLY A 20 2.44 -8.52 12.45
CA GLY A 20 2.58 -7.90 11.14
C GLY A 20 1.49 -6.85 10.92
N VAL A 21 1.89 -5.60 10.68
CA VAL A 21 0.99 -4.49 10.36
C VAL A 21 1.21 -4.09 8.91
N ARG A 22 0.19 -4.29 8.07
CA ARG A 22 0.21 -3.92 6.65
C ARG A 22 -0.69 -2.73 6.38
N VAL A 23 -0.13 -1.68 5.77
CA VAL A 23 -0.85 -0.49 5.31
C VAL A 23 -0.47 -0.22 3.86
N GLY A 24 -1.43 -0.33 2.95
CA GLY A 24 -1.15 -0.29 1.51
C GLY A 24 -0.18 -1.40 1.10
N ASP A 25 0.97 -1.01 0.56
CA ASP A 25 2.03 -1.92 0.10
C ASP A 25 3.16 -2.09 1.13
N VAL A 26 3.09 -1.38 2.26
CA VAL A 26 4.10 -1.44 3.32
C VAL A 26 3.67 -2.43 4.40
N LEU A 27 4.49 -3.46 4.64
CA LEU A 27 4.36 -4.40 5.75
C LEU A 27 5.48 -4.16 6.76
N LYS A 28 5.12 -3.90 8.02
CA LYS A 28 6.05 -3.88 9.15
C LYS A 28 5.77 -5.08 10.05
N GLN A 29 6.78 -5.92 10.27
CA GLN A 29 6.66 -7.11 11.10
C GLN A 29 7.73 -7.10 12.21
N GLY A 30 7.36 -7.53 13.41
CA GLY A 30 8.29 -7.62 14.53
C GLY A 30 7.69 -8.35 15.73
N ARG A 31 8.49 -8.50 16.79
CA ARG A 31 8.02 -9.03 18.07
C ARG A 31 6.95 -8.10 18.64
N TYR A 32 5.92 -8.68 19.26
CA TYR A 32 4.88 -7.91 19.92
C TYR A 32 5.44 -7.12 21.10
N GLU A 33 5.28 -5.79 21.04
CA GLU A 33 5.65 -4.84 22.07
C GLU A 33 4.50 -3.81 22.16
N PRO A 34 3.69 -3.79 23.22
CA PRO A 34 2.52 -2.90 23.31
C PRO A 34 2.88 -1.42 23.13
N GLN A 35 4.07 -1.02 23.59
CA GLN A 35 4.55 0.36 23.50
C GLN A 35 5.14 0.73 22.14
N ARG A 36 5.27 -0.22 21.21
CA ARG A 36 5.89 0.03 19.91
C ARG A 36 4.93 0.77 18.98
N CYS A 37 5.37 1.92 18.50
CA CYS A 37 4.69 2.68 17.44
C CYS A 37 5.26 2.33 16.05
N TYR A 38 4.37 2.01 15.11
CA TYR A 38 4.70 1.73 13.72
C TYR A 38 4.42 2.96 12.86
N HIS A 39 5.48 3.60 12.36
CA HIS A 39 5.36 4.76 11.50
C HIS A 39 5.29 4.38 10.01
N PHE A 40 4.23 4.75 9.30
CA PHE A 40 4.05 4.47 7.87
C PHE A 40 4.14 5.76 7.05
N PRO A 41 5.05 5.83 6.05
CA PRO A 41 5.12 6.97 5.14
C PRO A 41 3.85 7.03 4.28
N GLN A 42 3.21 8.20 4.26
CA GLN A 42 2.07 8.63 3.42
C GLN A 42 1.05 7.55 3.00
N VAL A 43 -0.10 7.56 3.66
CA VAL A 43 -1.22 6.63 3.38
C VAL A 43 -2.24 7.34 2.50
N ASP A 44 -1.86 7.65 1.26
CA ASP A 44 -2.57 8.72 0.53
C ASP A 44 -4.00 8.37 0.10
N ARG A 45 -4.40 7.08 0.10
CA ARG A 45 -5.78 6.68 -0.29
C ARG A 45 -6.41 5.48 0.41
N ARG A 46 -5.64 4.64 1.12
CA ARG A 46 -6.15 3.38 1.69
C ARG A 46 -6.11 3.42 3.21
N ARG A 47 -7.25 3.70 3.85
CA ARG A 47 -7.37 3.77 5.33
C ARG A 47 -7.44 2.40 6.03
N ASN A 48 -7.40 1.30 5.28
CA ASN A 48 -7.49 -0.04 5.85
C ASN A 48 -6.09 -0.56 6.20
N ALA A 49 -5.92 -0.95 7.47
CA ALA A 49 -4.75 -1.69 7.94
C ALA A 49 -5.13 -3.16 8.13
N LYS A 50 -4.25 -4.07 7.73
CA LYS A 50 -4.36 -5.50 8.05
C LYS A 50 -3.37 -5.81 9.18
N ILE A 51 -3.88 -6.40 10.26
CA ILE A 51 -3.09 -6.81 11.41
C ILE A 51 -3.13 -8.33 11.47
N ASP A 52 -1.96 -8.96 11.35
CA ASP A 52 -1.79 -10.41 11.44
C ASP A 52 -0.95 -10.72 12.70
N ILE A 53 -1.35 -11.74 13.46
CA ILE A 53 -0.62 -12.22 14.65
C ILE A 53 -0.01 -13.57 14.30
N TYR A 54 1.28 -13.71 14.61
CA TYR A 54 2.06 -14.91 14.33
C TYR A 54 2.67 -15.48 15.61
N GLN A 55 2.80 -16.79 15.66
CA GLN A 55 3.58 -17.47 16.68
C GLN A 55 4.92 -17.88 16.09
N HIS A 56 6.01 -17.63 16.82
CA HIS A 56 7.33 -18.05 16.41
C HIS A 56 7.44 -19.57 16.58
N VAL A 57 7.48 -20.29 15.46
CA VAL A 57 7.62 -21.74 15.47
C VAL A 57 9.08 -22.12 15.67
N GLY A 58 10.03 -21.46 14.99
CA GLY A 58 11.45 -21.79 15.11
C GLY A 58 12.35 -20.87 14.27
N SER A 59 13.67 -20.98 14.47
CA SER A 59 14.68 -20.16 13.80
C SER A 59 15.82 -21.01 13.28
N CYS A 60 16.38 -20.65 12.12
CA CYS A 60 17.66 -21.17 11.66
C CYS A 60 18.50 -20.05 11.05
N VAL A 61 19.80 -20.09 11.30
CA VAL A 61 20.78 -19.20 10.67
C VAL A 61 21.36 -19.91 9.46
N LEU A 62 21.32 -19.25 8.30
CA LEU A 62 21.91 -19.75 7.06
C LEU A 62 22.90 -18.70 6.57
N ALA A 63 24.15 -19.11 6.34
CA ALA A 63 25.12 -18.29 5.64
C ALA A 63 24.75 -18.23 4.15
N VAL A 64 24.56 -17.02 3.63
CA VAL A 64 24.19 -16.77 2.23
C VAL A 64 25.32 -16.00 1.58
N ASP A 65 25.90 -16.58 0.53
CA ASP A 65 26.80 -15.87 -0.38
C ASP A 65 25.93 -15.16 -1.45
N PRO A 66 25.93 -13.81 -1.52
CA PRO A 66 25.11 -13.07 -2.46
C PRO A 66 25.52 -13.28 -3.92
N ASP A 67 26.75 -13.70 -4.18
CA ASP A 67 27.28 -13.88 -5.54
C ASP A 67 27.03 -15.30 -6.07
N ALA A 68 26.89 -16.28 -5.17
CA ALA A 68 26.65 -17.67 -5.53
C ALA A 68 25.17 -17.99 -5.77
N LYS A 69 24.90 -18.77 -6.82
CA LYS A 69 23.59 -19.44 -6.99
C LYS A 69 23.62 -20.75 -6.22
N ALA A 70 22.88 -20.82 -5.12
CA ALA A 70 22.88 -21.97 -4.24
C ALA A 70 21.47 -22.38 -3.81
N VAL A 71 21.32 -23.65 -3.49
CA VAL A 71 20.10 -24.22 -2.93
C VAL A 71 20.50 -24.92 -1.64
N HIS A 72 20.03 -24.41 -0.52
CA HIS A 72 20.31 -24.94 0.81
C HIS A 72 19.08 -25.67 1.35
N GLU A 73 19.27 -26.87 1.88
CA GLU A 73 18.24 -27.54 2.67
C GLU A 73 18.59 -27.35 4.14
N VAL A 74 17.67 -26.74 4.89
CA VAL A 74 17.89 -26.27 6.25
C VAL A 74 16.83 -26.86 7.15
N THR A 75 17.23 -27.39 8.31
CA THR A 75 16.28 -27.89 9.31
C THR A 75 16.00 -26.80 10.33
N VAL A 76 14.75 -26.41 10.47
CA VAL A 76 14.30 -25.47 11.51
C VAL A 76 13.83 -26.27 12.71
N THR A 77 14.51 -26.07 13.85
CA THR A 77 14.09 -26.63 15.13
C THR A 77 13.02 -25.74 15.75
N SER A 78 11.93 -26.36 16.21
CA SER A 78 10.90 -25.62 16.93
C SER A 78 11.22 -25.52 18.41
N THR A 79 10.85 -24.39 19.02
CA THR A 79 10.88 -24.25 20.48
C THR A 79 9.72 -24.96 21.18
N ASP A 80 8.65 -25.27 20.43
CA ASP A 80 7.46 -25.91 20.95
C ASP A 80 7.50 -27.42 20.63
N PRO A 81 7.39 -28.30 21.65
CA PRO A 81 7.47 -29.76 21.47
C PRO A 81 6.34 -30.34 20.62
N SER A 82 5.25 -29.59 20.39
CA SER A 82 4.16 -30.02 19.51
C SER A 82 4.52 -29.98 18.03
N PHE A 83 5.55 -29.21 17.63
CA PHE A 83 5.98 -29.10 16.25
C PHE A 83 7.20 -29.98 15.97
N GLN A 84 7.09 -30.84 14.95
CA GLN A 84 8.23 -31.63 14.48
C GLN A 84 9.24 -30.75 13.72
N PRO A 85 10.55 -31.07 13.76
CA PRO A 85 11.56 -30.36 12.97
C PRO A 85 11.18 -30.31 11.50
N THR A 86 11.14 -29.11 10.93
CA THR A 86 10.71 -28.89 9.54
C THR A 86 11.92 -28.61 8.67
N LYS A 87 12.04 -29.32 7.54
CA LYS A 87 13.07 -29.06 6.53
C LYS A 87 12.56 -28.06 5.51
N ILE A 88 13.34 -27.01 5.28
CA ILE A 88 13.03 -25.92 4.36
C ILE A 88 14.12 -25.86 3.30
N LYS A 89 13.71 -25.75 2.04
CA LYS A 89 14.60 -25.53 0.91
C LYS A 89 14.69 -24.04 0.60
N VAL A 90 15.86 -23.45 0.81
CA VAL A 90 16.16 -22.03 0.55
C VAL A 90 16.95 -21.92 -0.74
N SER A 91 16.39 -21.25 -1.75
CA SER A 91 17.11 -20.96 -3.00
C SER A 91 17.61 -19.52 -2.98
N VAL A 92 18.93 -19.37 -3.09
CA VAL A 92 19.61 -18.09 -3.25
C VAL A 92 19.87 -17.91 -4.74
N GLN A 93 19.31 -16.85 -5.30
CA GLN A 93 19.59 -16.45 -6.68
C GLN A 93 20.14 -15.03 -6.61
N SER A 94 21.39 -14.87 -7.03
CA SER A 94 21.97 -13.56 -7.32
C SER A 94 21.07 -12.90 -8.38
N LYS A 95 20.37 -11.84 -7.97
CA LYS A 95 19.62 -11.00 -8.90
C LYS A 95 20.62 -10.24 -9.76
N SER A 96 21.14 -10.88 -10.80
CA SER A 96 21.37 -10.12 -12.02
C SER A 96 19.98 -9.72 -12.52
N ASP A 97 19.56 -8.51 -12.16
CA ASP A 97 18.23 -7.90 -12.35
C ASP A 97 17.68 -7.88 -13.79
N GLU A 98 18.38 -8.46 -14.76
CA GLU A 98 18.00 -8.52 -16.16
C GLU A 98 16.63 -9.19 -16.37
N GLN A 99 16.41 -10.38 -15.82
CA GLN A 99 15.16 -11.12 -16.12
C GLN A 99 13.92 -10.50 -15.47
N GLY A 100 14.04 -10.02 -14.22
CA GLY A 100 12.93 -9.35 -13.53
C GLY A 100 12.58 -8.00 -14.16
N ARG A 101 13.60 -7.28 -14.65
CA ARG A 101 13.43 -6.02 -15.36
C ARG A 101 12.80 -6.23 -16.73
N GLN A 102 13.28 -7.20 -17.51
CA GLN A 102 12.72 -7.56 -18.81
C GLN A 102 11.24 -7.93 -18.69
N GLN A 103 10.86 -8.78 -17.72
CA GLN A 103 9.45 -9.16 -17.54
C GLN A 103 8.55 -7.96 -17.16
N ARG A 104 9.05 -7.04 -16.34
CA ARG A 104 8.32 -5.81 -15.98
C ARG A 104 8.19 -4.85 -17.16
N GLU A 105 9.23 -4.73 -17.97
CA GLU A 105 9.25 -3.92 -19.19
C GLU A 105 8.29 -4.48 -20.25
N GLU A 106 8.29 -5.80 -20.47
CA GLU A 106 7.35 -6.49 -21.36
C GLU A 106 5.91 -6.28 -20.94
N ARG A 107 5.59 -6.44 -19.64
CA ARG A 107 4.25 -6.19 -19.12
C ARG A 107 3.81 -4.75 -19.31
N THR A 108 4.73 -3.80 -19.11
CA THR A 108 4.47 -2.36 -19.30
C THR A 108 4.25 -2.05 -20.78
N LYS A 109 5.01 -2.67 -21.69
CA LYS A 109 4.88 -2.52 -23.13
C LYS A 109 3.56 -3.10 -23.64
N ALA A 110 3.17 -4.29 -23.17
CA ALA A 110 1.90 -4.91 -23.51
C ALA A 110 0.71 -4.03 -23.09
N LEU A 111 0.74 -3.46 -21.88
CA LEU A 111 -0.31 -2.56 -21.40
C LEU A 111 -0.39 -1.26 -22.22
N LYS A 112 0.76 -0.68 -22.59
CA LYS A 112 0.83 0.50 -23.46
C LYS A 112 0.26 0.23 -24.85
N ASN A 113 0.57 -0.94 -25.43
CA ASN A 113 0.04 -1.33 -26.73
C ASN A 113 -1.48 -1.53 -26.67
N GLN A 114 -1.97 -2.26 -25.66
CA GLN A 114 -3.42 -2.45 -25.46
C GLN A 114 -4.18 -1.12 -25.32
N ALA A 115 -3.62 -0.15 -24.59
CA ALA A 115 -4.21 1.18 -24.47
C ALA A 115 -4.23 1.93 -25.80
N LYS A 116 -3.16 1.86 -26.59
CA LYS A 116 -3.11 2.45 -27.94
C LYS A 116 -4.15 1.82 -28.87
N ASP A 117 -4.20 0.49 -28.90
CA ASP A 117 -5.15 -0.26 -29.74
C ASP A 117 -6.59 0.11 -29.39
N TYR A 118 -6.90 0.25 -28.09
CA TYR A 118 -8.21 0.73 -27.63
C TYR A 118 -8.53 2.15 -28.12
N LEU A 119 -7.60 3.09 -27.95
CA LEU A 119 -7.78 4.49 -28.40
C LEU A 119 -8.00 4.57 -29.92
N SER A 120 -7.24 3.79 -30.69
CA SER A 120 -7.37 3.70 -32.15
C SER A 120 -8.68 3.02 -32.59
N THR A 121 -9.05 1.89 -31.97
CA THR A 121 -10.27 1.13 -32.33
C THR A 121 -11.54 1.96 -32.13
N HIS A 122 -11.56 2.80 -31.09
CA HIS A 122 -12.69 3.67 -30.79
C HIS A 122 -12.59 5.08 -31.41
N ASN A 123 -11.57 5.34 -32.23
CA ASN A 123 -11.29 6.64 -32.86
C ASN A 123 -11.35 7.81 -31.87
N ILE A 124 -10.87 7.59 -30.64
CA ILE A 124 -10.98 8.58 -29.55
C ILE A 124 -10.12 9.82 -29.86
N GLU A 125 -8.92 9.60 -30.43
CA GLU A 125 -8.00 10.67 -30.78
C GLU A 125 -8.55 11.59 -31.87
N GLU A 126 -9.17 11.03 -32.92
CA GLU A 126 -9.77 11.78 -34.01
C GLU A 126 -10.92 12.66 -33.51
N ARG A 127 -11.87 12.07 -32.76
CA ARG A 127 -13.02 12.79 -32.18
C ARG A 127 -12.59 13.91 -31.23
N LEU A 128 -11.56 13.67 -30.42
CA LEU A 128 -11.03 14.69 -29.53
C LEU A 128 -10.38 15.83 -30.33
N SER A 129 -9.63 15.51 -31.39
CA SER A 129 -9.00 16.53 -32.24
C SER A 129 -10.02 17.43 -32.95
N GLU A 130 -11.14 16.87 -33.41
CA GLU A 130 -12.24 17.62 -34.01
C GLU A 130 -12.95 18.50 -32.99
N ALA A 131 -13.26 17.96 -31.81
CA ALA A 131 -13.89 18.71 -30.74
C ALA A 131 -13.02 19.90 -30.29
N VAL A 132 -11.69 19.72 -30.19
CA VAL A 132 -10.75 20.80 -29.86
C VAL A 132 -10.67 21.84 -30.98
N LYS A 133 -10.69 21.45 -32.25
CA LYS A 133 -10.76 22.40 -33.37
C LYS A 133 -12.05 23.23 -33.34
N ALA A 134 -13.19 22.57 -33.07
CA ALA A 134 -14.48 23.25 -32.93
C ALA A 134 -14.48 24.23 -31.76
N LEU A 135 -13.89 23.83 -30.62
CA LEU A 135 -13.74 24.67 -29.44
C LEU A 135 -12.94 25.94 -29.74
N LEU A 136 -11.78 25.80 -30.39
CA LEU A 136 -10.91 26.94 -30.75
C LEU A 136 -11.57 27.91 -31.74
N LYS A 137 -12.51 27.43 -32.56
CA LYS A 137 -13.26 28.25 -33.51
C LYS A 137 -14.43 28.99 -32.87
N ALA A 138 -15.15 28.35 -31.94
CA ALA A 138 -16.34 28.91 -31.30
C ALA A 138 -16.01 29.80 -30.09
N GLN A 139 -14.90 29.53 -29.39
CA GLN A 139 -14.45 30.23 -28.17
C GLN A 139 -15.58 30.54 -27.18
N PRO A 140 -16.31 29.51 -26.70
CA PRO A 140 -17.40 29.70 -25.75
C PRO A 140 -16.89 30.18 -24.38
N SER A 141 -17.80 30.75 -23.56
CA SER A 141 -17.52 31.09 -22.16
C SER A 141 -17.11 29.87 -21.32
N ASP A 142 -17.71 28.72 -21.63
CA ASP A 142 -17.57 27.47 -20.86
C ASP A 142 -17.00 26.34 -21.74
N PRO A 143 -15.65 26.18 -21.82
CA PRO A 143 -15.01 25.27 -22.75
C PRO A 143 -15.23 23.79 -22.43
N THR A 144 -15.36 23.44 -21.14
CA THR A 144 -15.54 22.05 -20.69
C THR A 144 -16.91 21.51 -21.08
N GLU A 145 -17.97 22.30 -20.89
CA GLU A 145 -19.33 21.89 -21.24
C GLU A 145 -19.46 21.69 -22.76
N PHE A 146 -18.88 22.61 -23.54
CA PHE A 146 -18.82 22.50 -24.99
C PHE A 146 -18.13 21.21 -25.45
N LEU A 147 -16.94 20.89 -24.91
CA LEU A 147 -16.23 19.66 -25.24
C LEU A 147 -17.04 18.39 -24.91
N CYS A 148 -17.65 18.33 -23.72
CA CYS A 148 -18.48 17.19 -23.32
C CYS A 148 -19.69 17.01 -24.27
N ARG A 149 -20.32 18.12 -24.70
CA ARG A 149 -21.44 18.11 -25.64
C ARG A 149 -20.99 17.66 -27.03
N THR A 150 -19.94 18.24 -27.58
CA THR A 150 -19.43 17.88 -28.93
C THR A 150 -18.98 16.42 -28.99
N LEU A 151 -18.31 15.92 -27.94
CA LEU A 151 -17.93 14.51 -27.87
C LEU A 151 -19.16 13.59 -27.76
N ARG A 152 -20.26 14.03 -27.15
CA ARG A 152 -21.52 13.24 -27.07
C ARG A 152 -22.26 13.21 -28.41
N GLU A 153 -22.33 14.34 -29.11
CA GLU A 153 -23.05 14.48 -30.38
C GLU A 153 -22.31 13.82 -31.57
N GLY A 154 -20.97 13.79 -31.55
CA GLY A 154 -20.15 13.15 -32.58
C GLY A 154 -20.04 11.62 -32.47
N ALA A 155 -20.84 10.96 -31.63
CA ALA A 155 -20.91 9.51 -31.63
C ALA A 155 -21.85 9.06 -32.77
N PRO A 156 -21.40 8.31 -33.79
CA PRO A 156 -22.34 7.58 -34.63
C PRO A 156 -23.18 6.69 -33.70
N PRO A 157 -24.51 6.55 -33.92
CA PRO A 157 -25.35 5.69 -33.10
C PRO A 157 -24.75 4.27 -33.14
N VAL A 158 -24.04 3.90 -32.08
CA VAL A 158 -23.58 2.53 -31.91
C VAL A 158 -24.87 1.78 -31.66
N GLU A 159 -25.35 1.03 -32.66
CA GLU A 159 -26.48 0.12 -32.50
C GLU A 159 -26.13 -0.90 -31.42
N GLU A 160 -26.42 -0.54 -30.17
CA GLU A 160 -26.56 -1.49 -29.09
C GLU A 160 -27.69 -2.42 -29.51
N LYS A 161 -27.33 -3.66 -29.86
CA LYS A 161 -28.22 -4.83 -29.84
C LYS A 161 -28.73 -5.01 -28.41
N SER A 162 -29.66 -4.14 -28.04
CA SER A 162 -30.44 -4.17 -26.84
C SER A 162 -31.48 -5.27 -27.01
N LYS A 163 -31.20 -6.42 -26.40
CA LYS A 163 -32.25 -7.34 -25.97
C LYS A 163 -33.10 -6.58 -24.96
N ALA A 164 -34.30 -6.23 -25.43
CA ALA A 164 -35.37 -5.55 -24.71
C ALA A 164 -35.85 -6.35 -23.47
N PRO A 165 -36.69 -5.75 -22.59
CA PRO A 165 -36.53 -5.81 -21.14
C PRO A 165 -37.65 -6.57 -20.43
N ALA A 166 -37.43 -6.94 -19.17
CA ALA A 166 -38.51 -7.37 -18.28
C ALA A 166 -38.34 -6.81 -16.86
N LYS A 167 -39.20 -5.84 -16.56
CA LYS A 167 -39.89 -5.55 -15.29
C LYS A 167 -39.07 -5.18 -14.06
N THR A 168 -39.19 -3.90 -13.75
CA THR A 168 -39.20 -3.26 -12.42
C THR A 168 -40.06 -4.04 -11.41
N PRO A 169 -39.69 -3.98 -10.11
CA PRO A 169 -40.50 -3.17 -9.21
C PRO A 169 -39.68 -2.18 -8.36
N GLU A 170 -40.11 -0.93 -8.46
CA GLU A 170 -40.36 0.06 -7.42
C GLU A 170 -40.14 -0.38 -5.95
N VAL A 171 -39.15 0.21 -5.28
CA VAL A 171 -39.18 0.44 -3.82
C VAL A 171 -38.57 1.79 -3.46
N SER A 172 -39.48 2.70 -3.10
CA SER A 172 -39.49 3.61 -1.94
C SER A 172 -38.19 4.24 -1.43
N VAL A 173 -38.20 5.56 -1.56
CA VAL A 173 -37.57 6.63 -0.77
C VAL A 173 -37.44 6.31 0.72
N ALA A 174 -36.25 6.55 1.30
CA ALA A 174 -36.06 6.83 2.72
C ALA A 174 -34.97 7.90 2.92
N GLN A 175 -35.28 8.86 3.78
CA GLN A 175 -34.65 10.16 3.95
C GLN A 175 -33.28 10.13 4.66
N ALA A 176 -32.52 11.18 4.37
CA ALA A 176 -31.39 11.68 5.15
C ALA A 176 -31.77 12.02 6.60
N PRO A 177 -30.76 12.13 7.48
CA PRO A 177 -30.67 13.35 8.27
C PRO A 177 -29.31 14.05 8.11
N GLN A 178 -29.41 15.36 7.88
CA GLN A 178 -28.35 16.32 8.09
C GLN A 178 -28.02 16.42 9.57
N ALA A 179 -26.73 16.52 9.91
CA ALA A 179 -26.30 17.11 11.16
C ALA A 179 -25.15 18.11 10.86
N LYS A 180 -25.52 19.39 10.93
CA LYS A 180 -24.61 20.52 11.18
C LYS A 180 -24.27 20.51 12.67
N ASP A 181 -23.01 20.73 13.08
CA ASP A 181 -22.68 21.87 13.94
C ASP A 181 -21.16 22.08 14.16
N LYS A 182 -20.81 23.38 14.18
CA LYS A 182 -19.75 24.10 14.93
C LYS A 182 -18.24 23.77 14.82
N SER A 183 -17.58 24.62 14.03
CA SER A 183 -16.48 25.55 14.42
C SER A 183 -16.10 25.59 15.92
N ALA A 184 -14.84 25.32 16.33
CA ALA A 184 -13.65 26.22 16.45
C ALA A 184 -13.07 26.07 17.90
N PRO A 185 -11.97 26.73 18.34
CA PRO A 185 -10.61 26.89 17.81
C PRO A 185 -9.49 26.51 18.85
N VAL A 186 -8.24 26.39 18.36
CA VAL A 186 -6.94 26.72 19.02
C VAL A 186 -6.60 26.08 20.39
N ASP A 187 -5.51 25.31 20.45
CA ASP A 187 -4.46 25.54 21.47
C ASP A 187 -3.07 25.07 21.00
N SER A 188 -2.12 25.99 21.11
CA SER A 188 -0.73 25.86 20.73
C SER A 188 0.08 25.46 21.96
N GLY A 189 0.20 24.16 22.20
CA GLY A 189 1.03 23.59 23.27
C GLY A 189 2.51 23.61 22.91
N LYS A 190 3.21 24.63 23.40
CA LYS A 190 4.67 24.81 23.43
C LYS A 190 5.31 23.67 24.26
N ALA A 191 5.90 22.67 23.61
CA ALA A 191 6.67 21.63 24.30
C ALA A 191 8.14 22.04 24.42
N GLU A 192 8.50 22.23 25.68
CA GLU A 192 9.79 22.47 26.30
C GLU A 192 10.92 21.59 25.75
N VAL A 193 12.00 22.25 25.32
CA VAL A 193 13.27 21.63 24.95
C VAL A 193 13.93 21.11 26.24
N GLN A 194 13.98 19.80 26.41
CA GLN A 194 14.84 19.18 27.42
C GLN A 194 16.31 19.26 26.96
N PRO A 195 17.24 19.65 27.84
CA PRO A 195 18.66 19.68 27.52
C PRO A 195 19.23 18.27 27.32
N GLU A 196 20.00 18.10 26.24
CA GLU A 196 20.81 16.90 25.98
C GLU A 196 21.74 16.62 27.18
N PRO A 197 21.88 15.35 27.60
CA PRO A 197 22.95 14.97 28.51
C PRO A 197 24.30 14.97 27.78
N ASP A 198 25.23 15.75 28.31
CA ASP A 198 26.63 15.87 27.86
C ASP A 198 27.28 14.51 27.52
N ALA A 199 27.58 14.32 26.23
CA ALA A 199 28.27 13.15 25.71
C ALA A 199 29.69 12.94 26.28
N GLN A 200 30.22 13.89 27.05
CA GLN A 200 31.54 13.80 27.68
C GLN A 200 31.53 12.91 28.94
N ALA A 201 30.43 12.88 29.71
CA ALA A 201 30.36 12.10 30.95
C ALA A 201 30.30 10.57 30.73
N VAL A 202 29.83 10.12 29.56
CA VAL A 202 29.74 8.69 29.22
C VAL A 202 31.12 8.13 28.82
N ARG A 203 32.01 8.97 28.28
CA ARG A 203 33.32 8.52 27.78
C ARG A 203 34.33 8.26 28.90
N GLU A 204 34.22 8.99 30.01
CA GLU A 204 35.11 8.82 31.17
C GLU A 204 34.80 7.53 31.96
N LYS A 205 33.50 7.20 32.13
CA LYS A 205 33.10 5.92 32.77
C LYS A 205 33.49 4.67 31.98
N ALA A 206 33.63 4.78 30.65
CA ALA A 206 34.07 3.64 29.82
C ALA A 206 35.57 3.37 29.94
N GLN A 207 36.39 4.38 30.27
CA GLN A 207 37.84 4.20 30.44
C GLN A 207 38.19 3.61 31.81
N GLU A 208 37.43 3.93 32.86
CA GLU A 208 37.68 3.39 34.19
C GLU A 208 37.36 1.88 34.29
N ALA A 209 36.39 1.40 33.52
CA ALA A 209 36.02 -0.02 33.48
C ALA A 209 37.04 -0.92 32.73
N LEU A 210 37.93 -0.33 31.92
CA LEU A 210 38.97 -1.08 31.20
C LEU A 210 40.29 -1.20 31.98
N SER A 211 40.40 -0.52 33.12
CA SER A 211 41.62 -0.48 33.95
C SER A 211 41.51 -1.30 35.25
N LYS A 212 40.47 -2.10 35.42
CA LYS A 212 40.32 -3.08 36.50
C LYS A 212 40.20 -4.48 35.92
#